data_AF-A0A3D4P9A6-F1
#
_entry.id   AF-A0A3D4P9A6-F1
#
_cell.length_a   1.000
_cell.length_b   1.000
_cell.length_c   1.000
_cell.angle_alpha   90.00
_cell.angle_beta   90.00
_cell.angle_gamma   90.00
#
_symmetry.space_group_name_H-M   'P 1'
#
loop_
_entity.id
_entity.type
_entity.pdbx_description
1 polymer ?
#
loop_
_entity_poly.entity_id
_entity_poly.type
_entity_poly.pdbx_seq_one_letter_code
_entity_poly.pdbx_strand_id
1 'polypeptide(L)'
;MQFAFMECDGIEDFLVESDYNQWLFRNTIAPLRNWSFSMWKSALRLSLLILVIGSVSPVVADEPEKIEPVQLNEAEQAFQDQLNNAVLVGYFSMESSKEGPNRPERYEIRRINKVSDSTWMFQTRVKYGSVDTVVPILVPVKWAEDTPMVSLTDFTIPGLGTFTCRVLFYEDRYAGTWQHGKEGGHMWGNIEKAKSSEPQSKPTRRSKE
;
A
#
# COMPACT_ATOMS: atom_id res chain seq x y z
N MET A 1 -11.84 35.85 -1.40
CA MET A 1 -12.57 35.36 -0.21
C MET A 1 -11.72 34.25 0.38
N GLN A 2 -11.41 34.37 1.67
CA GLN A 2 -10.29 33.78 2.41
C GLN A 2 -10.22 32.24 2.35
N PHE A 3 -9.05 31.69 2.03
CA PHE A 3 -8.70 30.30 2.31
C PHE A 3 -8.29 30.21 3.78
N ALA A 4 -9.04 29.47 4.60
CA ALA A 4 -8.63 29.13 5.95
C ALA A 4 -7.63 27.98 5.87
N PHE A 5 -6.35 28.36 5.74
CA PHE A 5 -5.24 27.60 6.31
C PHE A 5 -5.42 27.63 7.84
N MET A 6 -5.44 26.48 8.48
CA MET A 6 -5.29 26.42 9.93
C MET A 6 -4.09 25.54 10.22
N GLU A 7 -3.09 26.19 10.79
CA GLU A 7 -1.90 25.64 11.41
C GLU A 7 -2.27 24.50 12.37
N CYS A 8 -1.66 23.33 12.18
CA CYS A 8 -1.46 22.39 13.27
C CYS A 8 -0.22 22.85 14.05
N ASP A 9 -0.43 23.74 15.01
CA ASP A 9 0.57 24.01 16.04
C ASP A 9 0.65 22.79 16.98
N GLY A 10 1.85 22.22 17.07
CA GLY A 10 2.20 21.21 18.05
C GLY A 10 2.71 19.91 17.45
N ILE A 11 3.91 19.94 16.86
CA ILE A 11 5.02 18.98 17.04
C ILE A 11 6.26 19.74 16.55
N GLU A 12 6.81 20.61 17.39
CA GLU A 12 8.25 20.87 17.40
C GLU A 12 8.84 20.06 18.56
N ASP A 13 10.08 19.60 18.39
CA ASP A 13 10.85 18.69 19.25
C ASP A 13 10.70 17.18 19.00
N PHE A 14 11.18 16.73 17.83
CA PHE A 14 12.14 15.62 17.80
C PHE A 14 12.91 15.59 16.47
N LEU A 15 13.88 16.50 16.31
CA LEU A 15 14.97 16.31 15.37
C LEU A 15 16.10 15.56 16.07
N VAL A 16 16.20 14.25 15.84
CA VAL A 16 17.51 13.58 15.82
C VAL A 16 17.57 12.72 14.56
N GLU A 17 18.26 13.30 13.60
CA GLU A 17 18.88 12.67 12.44
C GLU A 17 19.97 11.70 12.93
N SER A 18 19.65 10.42 13.08
CA SER A 18 20.62 9.34 13.27
C SER A 18 19.91 7.99 13.14
N ASP A 19 20.50 7.06 12.37
CA ASP A 19 20.23 5.61 12.40
C ASP A 19 19.14 4.98 11.52
N TYR A 20 18.73 5.58 10.41
CA TYR A 20 17.99 4.84 9.36
C TYR A 20 18.92 4.00 8.45
N ASN A 21 20.24 4.30 8.41
CA ASN A 21 21.21 3.56 7.58
C ASN A 21 21.97 2.43 8.31
N GLN A 22 21.68 2.14 9.59
CA GLN A 22 22.40 1.12 10.37
C GLN A 22 21.62 -0.18 10.63
N TRP A 23 20.33 -0.27 10.30
CA TRP A 23 19.54 -1.48 10.55
C TRP A 23 19.46 -2.45 9.35
N LEU A 24 19.59 -1.96 8.11
CA LEU A 24 19.54 -2.80 6.90
C LEU A 24 20.87 -3.49 6.52
N PHE A 25 21.93 -3.39 7.34
CA PHE A 25 23.24 -3.98 7.05
C PHE A 25 23.75 -4.98 8.11
N ARG A 26 22.94 -5.33 9.12
CA ARG A 26 23.45 -6.06 10.29
C ARG A 26 22.95 -7.48 10.50
N ASN A 27 22.08 -8.01 9.65
CA ASN A 27 21.74 -9.43 9.70
C ASN A 27 21.77 -10.05 8.30
N THR A 28 22.47 -11.19 8.25
CA THR A 28 22.62 -12.16 7.17
C THR A 28 23.94 -12.07 6.38
N ILE A 29 24.58 -13.24 6.31
CA ILE A 29 25.76 -13.67 5.53
C ILE A 29 27.10 -13.63 6.29
N ALA A 30 27.39 -14.77 6.92
CA ALA A 30 28.72 -15.21 7.31
C ALA A 30 29.64 -15.36 6.07
N PRO A 31 30.97 -15.16 6.21
CA PRO A 31 31.87 -15.09 5.06
C PRO A 31 32.31 -16.49 4.61
N LEU A 32 31.79 -16.96 3.48
CA LEU A 32 32.38 -18.05 2.71
C LEU A 32 33.33 -17.48 1.64
N ARG A 33 34.57 -17.31 2.08
CA ARG A 33 35.81 -17.80 1.46
C ARG A 33 35.73 -18.32 0.00
N ASN A 34 36.63 -17.76 -0.83
CA ASN A 34 37.23 -18.27 -2.08
C ASN A 34 36.39 -18.17 -3.37
N TRP A 35 36.92 -17.89 -4.58
CA TRP A 35 38.25 -17.55 -5.12
C TRP A 35 38.13 -17.30 -6.64
N SER A 36 39.19 -16.74 -7.22
CA SER A 36 39.63 -16.84 -8.64
C SER A 36 39.29 -15.71 -9.59
N PHE A 37 40.29 -14.90 -9.99
CA PHE A 37 41.16 -15.23 -11.12
C PHE A 37 42.27 -14.16 -11.28
N SER A 38 43.53 -14.60 -11.30
CA SER A 38 44.59 -14.12 -12.23
C SER A 38 45.99 -14.24 -11.62
N MET A 39 46.67 -15.32 -11.99
CA MET A 39 48.07 -15.38 -12.40
C MET A 39 49.09 -14.49 -11.66
N TRP A 40 49.83 -15.09 -10.72
CA TRP A 40 51.23 -14.71 -10.50
C TRP A 40 52.07 -15.94 -10.08
N LYS A 41 52.72 -16.53 -11.07
CA LYS A 41 54.06 -17.14 -11.09
C LYS A 41 54.46 -18.14 -9.97
N SER A 42 54.75 -19.35 -10.46
CA SER A 42 55.95 -20.16 -10.17
C SER A 42 55.90 -21.28 -9.12
N ALA A 43 56.38 -22.43 -9.60
CA ALA A 43 57.21 -23.42 -8.93
C ALA A 43 56.53 -24.67 -8.30
N LEU A 44 56.56 -25.75 -9.11
CA LEU A 44 57.25 -27.02 -8.82
C LEU A 44 56.65 -28.01 -7.77
N ARG A 45 56.33 -29.22 -8.30
CA ARG A 45 56.51 -30.59 -7.74
C ARG A 45 55.32 -31.34 -7.08
N LEU A 46 54.86 -32.34 -7.85
CA LEU A 46 54.76 -33.78 -7.55
C LEU A 46 53.66 -34.35 -6.61
N SER A 47 52.92 -35.32 -7.17
CA SER A 47 52.41 -36.56 -6.58
C SER A 47 51.05 -36.65 -5.84
N LEU A 48 50.16 -37.45 -6.46
CA LEU A 48 49.38 -38.58 -5.91
C LEU A 48 47.97 -38.36 -5.29
N LEU A 49 46.95 -38.66 -6.12
CA LEU A 49 45.81 -39.57 -5.89
C LEU A 49 45.06 -39.55 -4.54
N ILE A 50 43.86 -38.95 -4.46
CA ILE A 50 42.74 -39.44 -3.63
C ILE A 50 41.41 -39.22 -4.37
N LEU A 51 40.72 -40.32 -4.65
CA LEU A 51 39.45 -40.43 -5.35
C LEU A 51 38.34 -40.58 -4.29
N VAL A 52 37.60 -39.50 -3.97
CA VAL A 52 36.42 -39.55 -3.08
C VAL A 52 35.17 -39.35 -3.93
N ILE A 53 34.37 -40.41 -4.01
CA ILE A 53 33.08 -40.47 -4.70
C ILE A 53 32.06 -39.67 -3.86
N GLY A 54 31.66 -38.51 -4.36
CA GLY A 54 30.58 -37.71 -3.76
C GLY A 54 29.21 -38.20 -4.25
N SER A 55 28.38 -38.70 -3.34
CA SER A 55 26.95 -38.90 -3.55
C SER A 55 26.23 -37.55 -3.56
N VAL A 56 26.08 -36.97 -4.74
CA VAL A 56 25.24 -35.79 -4.97
C VAL A 56 23.79 -36.24 -4.87
N SER A 57 23.10 -35.91 -3.77
CA SER A 57 21.64 -36.02 -3.74
C SER A 57 21.06 -34.96 -4.68
N PRO A 58 20.09 -35.28 -5.55
CA PRO A 58 19.45 -34.27 -6.36
C PRO A 58 18.65 -33.36 -5.42
N VAL A 59 18.98 -32.06 -5.43
CA VAL A 59 18.13 -31.05 -4.84
C VAL A 59 16.84 -31.06 -5.66
N VAL A 60 15.72 -31.43 -5.04
CA VAL A 60 14.40 -31.23 -5.64
C VAL A 60 14.20 -29.73 -5.62
N ALA A 61 14.28 -29.10 -6.79
CA ALA A 61 13.88 -27.72 -6.96
C ALA A 61 12.36 -27.67 -6.80
N ASP A 62 11.87 -27.00 -5.76
CA ASP A 62 10.45 -26.63 -5.65
C ASP A 62 10.09 -25.84 -6.91
N GLU A 63 9.19 -26.41 -7.71
CA GLU A 63 8.62 -25.75 -8.87
C GLU A 63 7.84 -24.53 -8.36
N PRO A 64 8.08 -23.31 -8.91
CA PRO A 64 7.40 -22.12 -8.42
C PRO A 64 5.88 -22.33 -8.54
N GLU A 65 5.17 -22.29 -7.41
CA GLU A 65 3.71 -22.40 -7.38
C GLU A 65 3.13 -21.44 -8.42
N LYS A 66 2.42 -22.03 -9.39
CA LYS A 66 1.71 -21.29 -10.41
C LYS A 66 0.61 -20.48 -9.73
N ILE A 67 0.83 -19.18 -9.60
CA ILE A 67 -0.14 -18.24 -9.03
C ILE A 67 -1.34 -18.18 -10.01
N GLU A 68 -2.36 -19.00 -9.73
CA GLU A 68 -3.61 -18.98 -10.48
C GLU A 68 -4.27 -17.58 -10.33
N PRO A 69 -4.79 -16.98 -11.42
CA PRO A 69 -5.42 -15.68 -11.35
C PRO A 69 -6.64 -15.75 -10.44
N VAL A 70 -6.76 -14.80 -9.51
CA VAL A 70 -7.93 -14.69 -8.62
C VAL A 70 -9.18 -14.49 -9.48
N GLN A 71 -10.07 -15.47 -9.47
CA GLN A 71 -11.35 -15.40 -10.19
C GLN A 71 -12.35 -14.57 -9.38
N LEU A 72 -13.05 -13.66 -10.06
CA LEU A 72 -14.10 -12.83 -9.47
C LEU A 72 -15.46 -13.42 -9.81
N ASN A 73 -16.36 -13.45 -8.83
CA ASN A 73 -17.78 -13.64 -9.13
C ASN A 73 -18.41 -12.35 -9.67
N GLU A 74 -19.69 -12.41 -10.06
CA GLU A 74 -20.40 -11.26 -10.65
C GLU A 74 -20.49 -10.06 -9.71
N ALA A 75 -20.80 -10.27 -8.42
CA ALA A 75 -20.89 -9.21 -7.43
C ALA A 75 -19.52 -8.57 -7.17
N GLU A 76 -18.47 -9.38 -7.08
CA GLU A 76 -17.09 -8.92 -6.91
C GLU A 76 -16.60 -8.12 -8.12
N GLN A 77 -16.95 -8.57 -9.34
CA GLN A 77 -16.66 -7.84 -10.57
C GLN A 77 -17.39 -6.49 -10.58
N ALA A 78 -18.68 -6.45 -10.22
CA ALA A 78 -19.45 -5.22 -10.13
C ALA A 78 -18.85 -4.24 -9.10
N PHE A 79 -18.46 -4.73 -7.92
CA PHE A 79 -17.78 -3.94 -6.90
C PHE A 79 -16.42 -3.40 -7.38
N GLN A 80 -15.63 -4.25 -8.04
CA GLN A 80 -14.36 -3.85 -8.63
C GLN A 80 -14.55 -2.75 -9.68
N ASP A 81 -15.51 -2.93 -10.59
CA ASP A 81 -15.80 -1.97 -11.66
C ASP A 81 -16.36 -0.67 -11.12
N GLN A 82 -17.18 -0.72 -10.08
CA GLN A 82 -17.73 0.44 -9.39
C GLN A 82 -16.63 1.31 -8.79
N LEU A 83 -15.70 0.73 -8.04
CA LEU A 83 -14.67 1.49 -7.32
C LEU A 83 -13.39 1.75 -8.14
N ASN A 84 -13.23 1.10 -9.30
CA ASN A 84 -12.17 1.43 -10.23
C ASN A 84 -12.32 2.86 -10.77
N ASN A 85 -11.25 3.64 -10.64
CA ASN A 85 -11.21 5.06 -10.99
C ASN A 85 -12.40 5.83 -10.40
N ALA A 86 -12.67 5.64 -9.11
CA ALA A 86 -13.76 6.26 -8.38
C ALA A 86 -13.27 7.31 -7.39
N VAL A 87 -14.19 8.18 -7.00
CA VAL A 87 -14.02 9.22 -5.99
C VAL A 87 -15.18 9.10 -5.02
N LEU A 88 -14.87 8.88 -3.75
CA LEU A 88 -15.85 8.97 -2.68
C LEU A 88 -15.96 10.44 -2.29
N VAL A 89 -17.13 11.03 -2.51
CA VAL A 89 -17.42 12.45 -2.20
C VAL A 89 -18.51 12.48 -1.14
N GLY A 90 -18.19 13.03 0.02
CA GLY A 90 -19.10 12.93 1.15
C GLY A 90 -18.74 13.83 2.32
N TYR A 91 -19.17 13.38 3.48
CA TYR A 91 -18.97 14.06 4.75
C TYR A 91 -18.62 13.07 5.83
N PHE A 92 -17.88 13.54 6.84
CA PHE A 92 -17.67 12.81 8.08
C PHE A 92 -18.04 13.65 9.31
N SER A 93 -18.43 12.97 10.37
CA SER A 93 -18.65 13.54 11.70
C SER A 93 -17.52 13.12 12.64
N MET A 94 -17.35 13.89 13.72
CA MET A 94 -16.53 13.52 14.86
C MET A 94 -17.41 13.52 16.10
N GLU A 95 -17.43 12.42 16.85
CA GLU A 95 -18.25 12.27 18.05
C GLU A 95 -17.88 13.29 19.14
N SER A 96 -16.61 13.71 19.18
CA SER A 96 -16.12 14.79 20.05
C SER A 96 -16.71 16.16 19.70
N SER A 97 -17.18 16.37 18.47
CA SER A 97 -17.81 17.59 18.01
C SER A 97 -19.33 17.48 18.14
N LYS A 98 -19.85 17.78 19.34
CA LYS A 98 -21.30 17.77 19.63
C LYS A 98 -22.09 18.84 18.85
N GLU A 99 -21.41 19.90 18.42
CA GLU A 99 -22.01 21.03 17.70
C GLU A 99 -21.04 21.48 16.60
N GLY A 100 -21.30 21.10 15.35
CA GLY A 100 -20.51 21.51 14.19
C GLY A 100 -21.06 20.92 12.89
N PRO A 101 -20.91 21.61 11.75
CA PRO A 101 -21.29 21.05 10.46
C PRO A 101 -20.43 19.83 10.13
N ASN A 102 -21.02 18.82 9.49
CA ASN A 102 -20.26 17.67 9.00
C ASN A 102 -19.15 18.15 8.05
N ARG A 103 -17.98 17.57 8.18
CA ARG A 103 -16.79 18.01 7.45
C ARG A 103 -16.78 17.35 6.08
N PRO A 104 -16.66 18.11 4.97
CA PRO A 104 -16.58 17.52 3.65
C PRO A 104 -15.32 16.66 3.52
N GLU A 105 -15.44 15.51 2.88
CA GLU A 105 -14.34 14.62 2.56
C GLU A 105 -14.33 14.20 1.09
N ARG A 106 -13.13 13.80 0.64
CA ARG A 106 -12.93 13.31 -0.71
C ARG A 106 -11.80 12.28 -0.77
N TYR A 107 -12.10 11.05 -1.16
CA TYR A 107 -11.11 9.98 -1.35
C TYR A 107 -11.04 9.52 -2.80
N GLU A 108 -9.84 9.51 -3.39
CA GLU A 108 -9.65 9.00 -4.76
C GLU A 108 -9.16 7.56 -4.73
N ILE A 109 -9.95 6.66 -5.31
CA ILE A 109 -9.59 5.26 -5.54
C ILE A 109 -9.16 5.15 -7.00
N ARG A 110 -7.86 4.97 -7.23
CA ARG A 110 -7.30 4.80 -8.57
C ARG A 110 -7.66 3.45 -9.14
N ARG A 111 -7.53 2.42 -8.31
CA ARG A 111 -7.78 1.04 -8.69
C ARG A 111 -8.10 0.21 -7.47
N ILE A 112 -8.92 -0.80 -7.68
CA ILE A 112 -9.16 -1.86 -6.72
C ILE A 112 -8.94 -3.21 -7.43
N ASN A 113 -8.31 -4.18 -6.75
CA ASN A 113 -8.28 -5.57 -7.21
C ASN A 113 -8.39 -6.53 -6.03
N LYS A 114 -9.05 -7.67 -6.22
CA LYS A 114 -9.03 -8.77 -5.25
C LYS A 114 -7.66 -9.45 -5.27
N VAL A 115 -7.07 -9.68 -4.09
CA VAL A 115 -5.76 -10.35 -3.97
C VAL A 115 -5.87 -11.74 -3.36
N SER A 116 -6.91 -11.99 -2.55
CA SER A 116 -7.26 -13.30 -2.00
C SER A 116 -8.74 -13.32 -1.60
N ASP A 117 -9.24 -14.43 -1.10
CA ASP A 117 -10.67 -14.70 -0.79
C ASP A 117 -11.46 -13.49 -0.26
N SER A 118 -10.97 -12.84 0.81
CA SER A 118 -11.62 -11.68 1.42
C SER A 118 -10.75 -10.42 1.39
N THR A 119 -9.55 -10.48 0.80
CA THR A 119 -8.60 -9.36 0.84
C THR A 119 -8.59 -8.64 -0.49
N TRP A 120 -8.72 -7.32 -0.43
CA TRP A 120 -8.75 -6.42 -1.57
C TRP A 120 -7.66 -5.37 -1.44
N MET A 121 -6.97 -5.09 -2.54
CA MET A 121 -5.98 -4.04 -2.62
C MET A 121 -6.62 -2.78 -3.21
N PHE A 122 -6.64 -1.72 -2.42
CA PHE A 122 -7.07 -0.39 -2.84
C PHE A 122 -5.84 0.47 -3.11
N GLN A 123 -5.70 0.96 -4.33
CA GLN A 123 -4.71 1.97 -4.68
C GLN A 123 -5.35 3.35 -4.50
N THR A 124 -5.15 3.93 -3.33
CA THR A 124 -5.80 5.20 -2.94
C THR A 124 -4.80 6.35 -3.01
N ARG A 125 -5.26 7.52 -3.45
CA ARG A 125 -4.44 8.74 -3.36
C ARG A 125 -4.65 9.38 -2.00
N VAL A 126 -3.57 9.50 -1.24
CA VAL A 126 -3.55 10.19 0.04
C VAL A 126 -2.94 11.56 -0.17
N LYS A 127 -3.68 12.59 0.27
CA LYS A 127 -3.19 13.97 0.33
C LYS A 127 -3.12 14.40 1.79
N TYR A 128 -1.92 14.59 2.30
CA TYR A 128 -1.69 15.05 3.67
C TYR A 128 -0.47 15.97 3.74
N GLY A 129 -0.67 17.22 4.16
CA GLY A 129 0.39 18.22 4.17
C GLY A 129 1.02 18.41 2.77
N SER A 130 2.32 18.14 2.66
CA SER A 130 3.09 18.16 1.40
C SER A 130 3.10 16.81 0.66
N VAL A 131 2.55 15.75 1.25
CA VAL A 131 2.53 14.40 0.67
C VAL A 131 1.28 14.24 -0.19
N ASP A 132 1.50 13.97 -1.47
CA ASP A 132 0.47 13.60 -2.44
C ASP A 132 0.95 12.34 -3.18
N THR A 133 0.55 11.17 -2.69
CA THR A 133 1.02 9.88 -3.21
C THR A 133 -0.09 8.83 -3.27
N VAL A 134 0.13 7.80 -4.08
CA VAL A 134 -0.77 6.65 -4.16
C VAL A 134 -0.24 5.54 -3.26
N VAL A 135 -1.05 5.12 -2.30
CA VAL A 135 -0.71 4.07 -1.32
C VAL A 135 -1.56 2.82 -1.60
N PRO A 136 -0.94 1.64 -1.72
CA PRO A 136 -1.66 0.37 -1.73
C PRO A 136 -2.07 -0.01 -0.31
N ILE A 137 -3.37 -0.17 -0.08
CA ILE A 137 -3.94 -0.58 1.21
C ILE A 137 -4.63 -1.93 1.01
N LEU A 138 -4.16 -2.96 1.71
CA LEU A 138 -4.79 -4.27 1.74
C LEU A 138 -5.86 -4.28 2.81
N VAL A 139 -7.13 -4.40 2.42
CA VAL A 139 -8.26 -4.35 3.33
C VAL A 139 -9.15 -5.59 3.18
N PRO A 140 -9.62 -6.19 4.29
CA PRO A 140 -10.67 -7.19 4.26
C PRO A 140 -12.01 -6.56 3.82
N VAL A 141 -12.67 -7.21 2.88
CA VAL A 141 -14.04 -6.92 2.45
C VAL A 141 -14.92 -8.10 2.85
N LYS A 142 -15.98 -7.81 3.58
CA LYS A 142 -17.04 -8.76 3.93
C LYS A 142 -18.29 -8.42 3.13
N TRP A 143 -19.10 -9.43 2.87
CA TRP A 143 -20.35 -9.27 2.11
C TRP A 143 -21.53 -9.51 3.05
N ALA A 144 -22.51 -8.60 2.98
CA ALA A 144 -23.85 -8.80 3.52
C ALA A 144 -24.77 -8.98 2.31
N GLU A 145 -25.01 -10.25 1.94
CA GLU A 145 -25.66 -10.61 0.67
C GLU A 145 -24.93 -9.97 -0.53
N ASP A 146 -25.55 -8.99 -1.18
CA ASP A 146 -25.02 -8.25 -2.33
C ASP A 146 -24.23 -6.99 -1.95
N THR A 147 -24.15 -6.66 -0.66
CA THR A 147 -23.60 -5.40 -0.16
C THR A 147 -22.18 -5.61 0.38
N PRO A 148 -21.14 -5.09 -0.31
CA PRO A 148 -19.76 -5.17 0.17
C PRO A 148 -19.49 -4.15 1.28
N MET A 149 -18.71 -4.58 2.27
CA MET A 149 -18.30 -3.78 3.42
C MET A 149 -16.81 -3.95 3.71
N VAL A 150 -16.06 -2.85 3.72
CA VAL A 150 -14.68 -2.81 4.25
C VAL A 150 -14.73 -2.91 5.77
N SER A 151 -13.94 -3.81 6.35
CA SER A 151 -13.99 -4.15 7.77
C SER A 151 -12.60 -4.16 8.45
N LEU A 152 -12.06 -2.99 8.77
CA LEU A 152 -10.77 -2.83 9.49
C LEU A 152 -10.90 -2.80 11.01
N THR A 153 -10.21 -3.69 11.74
CA THR A 153 -10.09 -3.63 13.21
C THR A 153 -8.64 -3.39 13.56
N ASP A 154 -8.36 -2.30 14.26
CA ASP A 154 -7.02 -1.92 14.72
C ASP A 154 -5.94 -2.04 13.62
N PHE A 155 -6.33 -1.69 12.40
CA PHE A 155 -5.49 -1.82 11.22
C PHE A 155 -4.49 -0.69 11.17
N THR A 156 -3.20 -1.02 11.23
CA THR A 156 -2.13 -0.02 11.26
C THR A 156 -1.57 0.19 9.87
N ILE A 157 -1.69 1.43 9.37
CA ILE A 157 -1.05 1.86 8.14
C ILE A 157 0.26 2.57 8.52
N PRO A 158 1.43 2.06 8.07
CA PRO A 158 2.72 2.68 8.37
C PRO A 158 2.74 4.17 7.99
N GLY A 159 3.11 5.03 8.94
CA GLY A 159 3.17 6.48 8.75
C GLY A 159 1.82 7.23 8.83
N LEU A 160 0.68 6.53 8.84
CA LEU A 160 -0.66 7.14 8.97
C LEU A 160 -1.37 6.75 10.28
N GLY A 161 -0.90 5.71 10.97
CA GLY A 161 -1.40 5.26 12.28
C GLY A 161 -2.45 4.15 12.19
N THR A 162 -3.24 3.97 13.25
CA THR A 162 -4.14 2.83 13.42
C THR A 162 -5.60 3.23 13.22
N PHE A 163 -6.34 2.42 12.47
CA PHE A 163 -7.71 2.69 12.07
C PHE A 163 -8.63 1.51 12.35
N THR A 164 -9.83 1.82 12.84
CA THR A 164 -10.95 0.89 12.89
C THR A 164 -12.09 1.49 12.07
N CYS A 165 -12.60 0.77 11.07
CA CYS A 165 -13.69 1.26 10.23
C CYS A 165 -14.58 0.13 9.69
N ARG A 166 -15.86 0.46 9.48
CA ARG A 166 -16.90 -0.36 8.83
C ARG A 166 -17.53 0.52 7.79
N VAL A 167 -17.21 0.31 6.51
CA VAL A 167 -17.74 1.13 5.42
C VAL A 167 -18.40 0.22 4.42
N LEU A 168 -19.72 0.36 4.26
CA LEU A 168 -20.53 -0.35 3.29
C LEU A 168 -20.70 0.48 2.02
N PHE A 169 -20.82 -0.22 0.90
CA PHE A 169 -21.09 0.37 -0.41
C PHE A 169 -22.38 -0.23 -0.94
N TYR A 170 -23.36 0.61 -1.28
CA TYR A 170 -24.64 0.17 -1.82
C TYR A 170 -25.11 1.16 -2.86
N GLU A 171 -25.39 0.66 -4.06
CA GLU A 171 -25.68 1.50 -5.24
C GLU A 171 -24.62 2.61 -5.39
N ASP A 172 -25.00 3.86 -5.65
CA ASP A 172 -24.10 4.98 -5.82
C ASP A 172 -23.64 5.62 -4.50
N ARG A 173 -23.81 4.95 -3.35
CA ARG A 173 -23.54 5.51 -2.02
C ARG A 173 -22.58 4.66 -1.20
N TYR A 174 -21.92 5.32 -0.26
CA TYR A 174 -21.20 4.67 0.82
C TYR A 174 -21.61 5.28 2.15
N ALA A 175 -21.51 4.47 3.21
CA ALA A 175 -21.74 4.92 4.57
C ALA A 175 -20.96 4.04 5.55
N GLY A 176 -20.64 4.56 6.73
CA GLY A 176 -19.86 3.79 7.67
C GLY A 176 -19.50 4.49 8.97
N THR A 177 -18.72 3.78 9.77
CA THR A 177 -18.03 4.31 10.94
C THR A 177 -16.53 4.34 10.70
N TRP A 178 -15.87 5.29 11.33
CA TRP A 178 -14.42 5.40 11.35
C TRP A 178 -13.93 5.74 12.75
N GLN A 179 -12.72 5.29 13.08
CA GLN A 179 -12.04 5.59 14.32
C GLN A 179 -10.54 5.64 14.07
N HIS A 180 -9.89 6.65 14.64
CA HIS A 180 -8.46 6.84 14.64
C HIS A 180 -8.00 7.34 16.01
N GLY A 181 -7.30 6.49 16.75
CA GLY A 181 -6.94 6.78 18.14
C GLY A 181 -8.19 6.97 19.01
N LYS A 182 -8.31 8.14 19.66
CA LYS A 182 -9.45 8.47 20.53
C LYS A 182 -10.62 9.14 19.79
N GLU A 183 -10.40 9.56 18.56
CA GLU A 183 -11.41 10.23 17.74
C GLU A 183 -12.11 9.22 16.83
N GLY A 184 -13.38 9.47 16.54
CA GLY A 184 -14.16 8.65 15.62
C GLY A 184 -15.49 9.29 15.29
N GLY A 185 -16.26 8.61 14.46
CA GLY A 185 -17.60 9.07 14.07
C GLY A 185 -18.15 8.30 12.89
N HIS A 186 -18.99 8.97 12.13
CA HIS A 186 -19.64 8.43 10.94
C HIS A 186 -19.09 9.09 9.68
N MET A 187 -19.15 8.38 8.55
CA MET A 187 -18.83 8.90 7.23
C MET A 187 -19.87 8.42 6.22
N TRP A 188 -20.23 9.25 5.25
CA TRP A 188 -21.18 8.88 4.20
C TRP A 188 -21.07 9.82 3.00
N GLY A 189 -21.51 9.35 1.85
CA GLY A 189 -21.50 10.14 0.63
C GLY A 189 -21.88 9.35 -0.60
N ASN A 190 -21.49 9.89 -1.76
CA ASN A 190 -21.72 9.31 -3.07
C ASN A 190 -20.41 8.79 -3.67
N ILE A 191 -20.54 7.80 -4.55
CA ILE A 191 -19.46 7.23 -5.35
C ILE A 191 -19.53 7.84 -6.74
N GLU A 192 -18.56 8.68 -7.08
CA GLU A 192 -18.47 9.33 -8.38
C GLU A 192 -17.34 8.70 -9.22
N LYS A 193 -17.48 8.66 -10.55
CA LYS A 193 -16.36 8.32 -11.42
C LYS A 193 -15.38 9.50 -11.50
N ALA A 194 -14.09 9.22 -11.34
CA ALA A 194 -13.07 10.24 -11.48
C ALA A 194 -13.08 10.75 -12.93
N LYS A 195 -13.13 12.07 -13.09
CA LYS A 195 -12.96 12.71 -14.40
C LYS A 195 -11.62 12.28 -14.97
N SER A 196 -11.65 11.75 -16.19
CA SER A 196 -10.46 11.46 -17.00
C SER A 196 -9.53 12.67 -16.96
N SER A 197 -8.43 12.58 -16.21
CA SER A 197 -7.36 13.56 -16.32
C SER A 197 -6.59 13.22 -17.59
N GLU A 198 -6.67 14.10 -18.60
CA GLU A 198 -5.81 14.04 -19.78
C GLU A 198 -4.34 13.85 -19.36
N PRO A 199 -3.54 13.08 -20.12
CA PRO A 199 -2.13 12.88 -19.82
C PRO A 199 -1.44 14.24 -19.74
N GLN A 200 -0.80 14.55 -18.60
CA GLN A 200 0.10 15.70 -18.51
C GLN A 200 1.15 15.59 -19.61
N SER A 201 1.01 16.44 -20.63
CA SER A 201 1.94 16.53 -21.74
C SER A 201 3.35 16.81 -21.21
N LYS A 202 4.30 15.97 -21.61
CA LYS A 202 5.75 16.17 -21.47
C LYS A 202 6.13 17.65 -21.60
N PRO A 203 7.04 18.20 -20.77
CA PRO A 203 7.49 19.57 -20.94
C PRO A 203 8.16 19.71 -22.31
N THR A 204 7.56 20.49 -23.19
CA THR A 204 8.17 20.92 -24.45
C THR A 204 9.46 21.65 -24.12
N ARG A 205 10.58 20.99 -24.37
CA ARG A 205 11.92 21.58 -24.30
C ARG A 205 11.96 22.70 -25.35
N ARG A 206 11.73 23.94 -24.91
CA ARG A 206 11.86 25.14 -25.75
C ARG A 206 13.32 25.20 -26.21
N SER A 207 13.58 24.85 -27.47
CA SER A 207 14.85 25.11 -28.15
C SER A 207 15.04 26.62 -28.18
N LYS A 208 16.12 27.09 -27.55
CA LYS A 208 16.62 28.44 -27.78
C LYS A 208 17.25 28.46 -29.18
N GLU A 209 16.73 29.29 -30.07
CA GLU A 209 17.50 29.87 -31.17
C GLU A 209 18.40 30.99 -30.63
#